data_AF-D0MQL1-F1
#
_entry.id   AF-D0MQL1-F1
#
_cell.length_a   1.000
_cell.length_b   1.000
_cell.length_c   1.000
_cell.angle_alpha   90.00
_cell.angle_beta   90.00
_cell.angle_gamma   90.00
#
_symmetry.space_group_name_H-M   'P 1'
#
loop_
_entity.id
_entity.type
_entity.pdbx_description
1 polymer ?
#
loop_
_entity_poly.entity_id
_entity_poly.type
_entity_poly.pdbx_seq_one_letter_code
_entity_poly.pdbx_strand_id
1 'polypeptide(L)'
;MPPKKQRDKDAVDKQVPDNVMIEPRSTPTMKHDPVLAMNDHKKLKSTIEKHSRKIFDTVDDLRKFIMHSDGNDKEVCASVRTKTRLLWMASDTVRGLHFLRLYFGEYQAPEPLQQQQQVFKQAQQDDPFVANQFLISVSLLKVNIDDPKLPRPGDVVMITPYKRNVYRNCCQIDAKLYGLTKINIS
;
A
#
# COMPACT_ATOMS: atom_id res chain seq x y z
N MET A 1 -11.25 -53.34 30.79
CA MET A 1 -12.48 -54.15 30.78
C MET A 1 -13.43 -53.62 31.86
N PRO A 2 -14.73 -53.52 31.58
CA PRO A 2 -15.74 -53.05 32.53
C PRO A 2 -16.21 -54.21 33.43
N PRO A 3 -16.90 -53.94 34.54
CA PRO A 3 -17.89 -54.87 35.06
C PRO A 3 -19.29 -54.37 34.70
N LYS A 4 -19.98 -55.13 33.84
CA LYS A 4 -21.43 -55.19 33.80
C LYS A 4 -21.89 -56.08 34.97
N LYS A 5 -22.90 -55.65 35.72
CA LYS A 5 -23.88 -56.55 36.33
C LYS A 5 -25.21 -55.81 36.52
N GLN A 6 -26.27 -56.59 36.42
CA GLN A 6 -27.60 -56.24 35.92
C GLN A 6 -28.65 -56.50 37.01
N ARG A 7 -29.67 -55.62 37.04
CA ARG A 7 -31.06 -55.73 37.57
C ARG A 7 -31.32 -56.28 38.98
N ASP A 8 -32.14 -55.54 39.73
CA ASP A 8 -33.51 -56.00 39.97
C ASP A 8 -34.51 -54.85 40.18
N LYS A 9 -35.76 -55.12 39.84
CA LYS A 9 -36.95 -54.26 39.96
C LYS A 9 -37.55 -54.43 41.36
N ASP A 10 -38.22 -53.40 41.87
CA ASP A 10 -39.58 -53.53 42.42
C ASP A 10 -40.24 -52.15 42.60
N ALA A 11 -41.56 -52.15 42.40
CA ALA A 11 -42.45 -51.00 42.31
C ALA A 11 -43.16 -50.73 43.65
N VAL A 12 -43.50 -49.46 43.95
CA VAL A 12 -44.74 -49.09 44.66
C VAL A 12 -45.17 -47.67 44.24
N ASP A 13 -46.46 -47.58 43.94
CA ASP A 13 -47.30 -46.46 43.50
C ASP A 13 -47.78 -45.59 44.69
N LYS A 14 -48.05 -44.28 44.45
CA LYS A 14 -49.12 -43.46 45.11
C LYS A 14 -49.11 -41.96 44.68
N GLN A 15 -50.14 -41.60 43.89
CA GLN A 15 -51.05 -40.42 43.94
C GLN A 15 -50.55 -38.94 44.06
N VAL A 16 -50.59 -38.19 42.92
CA VAL A 16 -51.43 -36.98 42.53
C VAL A 16 -51.61 -35.79 43.51
N PRO A 17 -51.81 -34.50 43.09
CA PRO A 17 -51.22 -33.64 42.03
C PRO A 17 -50.68 -32.30 42.62
N ASP A 18 -50.11 -31.38 41.82
CA ASP A 18 -50.49 -29.94 41.88
C ASP A 18 -49.75 -29.09 40.84
N ASN A 19 -50.53 -28.17 40.24
CA ASN A 19 -50.15 -27.16 39.26
C ASN A 19 -48.96 -26.31 39.74
N VAL A 20 -47.91 -26.23 38.92
CA VAL A 20 -46.95 -25.12 39.00
C VAL A 20 -46.97 -24.38 37.67
N MET A 21 -47.38 -23.11 37.73
CA MET A 21 -47.35 -22.13 36.65
C MET A 21 -45.97 -22.09 36.01
N ILE A 22 -45.91 -22.20 34.68
CA ILE A 22 -44.73 -21.87 33.89
C ILE A 22 -44.73 -20.35 33.70
N GLU A 23 -43.87 -19.63 34.44
CA GLU A 23 -43.58 -18.23 34.14
C GLU A 23 -42.90 -18.13 32.76
N PRO A 24 -43.29 -17.15 31.91
CA PRO A 24 -42.60 -16.93 30.65
C PRO A 24 -41.21 -16.36 30.93
N ARG A 25 -40.19 -17.18 30.65
CA ARG A 25 -38.78 -16.80 30.69
C ARG A 25 -38.57 -15.57 29.79
N SER A 26 -38.37 -14.41 30.42
CA SER A 26 -38.07 -13.16 29.74
C SER A 26 -36.75 -13.32 28.97
N THR A 27 -36.82 -13.24 27.65
CA THR A 27 -35.65 -13.11 26.78
C THR A 27 -34.83 -11.89 27.19
N PRO A 28 -33.50 -12.01 27.35
CA PRO A 28 -32.67 -10.86 27.63
C PRO A 28 -32.63 -9.99 26.37
N THR A 29 -33.33 -8.87 26.40
CA THR A 29 -33.18 -7.81 25.40
C THR A 29 -31.77 -7.27 25.51
N MET A 30 -30.87 -7.71 24.63
CA MET A 30 -29.60 -7.03 24.45
C MET A 30 -29.91 -5.61 23.99
N LYS A 31 -29.75 -4.66 24.91
CA LYS A 31 -29.69 -3.24 24.55
C LYS A 31 -28.45 -3.08 23.67
N HIS A 32 -28.67 -3.00 22.36
CA HIS A 32 -27.62 -2.61 21.44
C HIS A 32 -27.26 -1.15 21.74
N ASP A 33 -26.08 -0.94 22.34
CA ASP A 33 -25.47 0.38 22.39
C ASP A 33 -25.33 0.92 20.95
N PRO A 34 -25.91 2.09 20.61
CA PRO A 34 -25.94 2.58 19.22
C PRO A 34 -24.58 2.99 18.66
N VAL A 35 -23.51 2.93 19.45
CA VAL A 35 -22.20 3.50 19.09
C VAL A 35 -21.23 2.46 18.48
N LEU A 36 -21.56 1.17 18.45
CA LEU A 36 -20.61 0.12 18.03
C LEU A 36 -21.08 -0.86 16.93
N ALA A 37 -22.11 -0.52 16.16
CA ALA A 37 -22.56 -1.34 15.03
C ALA A 37 -22.37 -0.61 13.68
N MET A 38 -21.13 -0.52 13.19
CA MET A 38 -20.97 -0.42 11.73
C MET A 38 -21.49 -1.72 11.13
N ASN A 39 -22.49 -1.65 10.23
CA ASN A 39 -22.91 -2.82 9.46
C ASN A 39 -21.74 -3.30 8.58
N ASP A 40 -21.70 -4.60 8.27
CA ASP A 40 -20.56 -5.20 7.57
C ASP A 40 -20.30 -4.58 6.19
N HIS A 41 -21.32 -3.99 5.57
CA HIS A 41 -21.18 -3.18 4.36
C HIS A 41 -20.40 -1.87 4.58
N LYS A 42 -20.65 -1.13 5.67
CA LYS A 42 -19.83 0.05 6.05
C LYS A 42 -18.41 -0.36 6.41
N LYS A 43 -18.22 -1.49 7.11
CA LYS A 43 -16.88 -2.03 7.40
C LYS A 43 -16.15 -2.39 6.11
N LEU A 44 -16.81 -3.05 5.17
CA LEU A 44 -16.24 -3.39 3.87
C LEU A 44 -15.88 -2.15 3.07
N LYS A 45 -16.76 -1.14 2.99
CA LYS A 45 -16.45 0.14 2.32
C LYS A 45 -15.26 0.86 2.95
N SER A 46 -15.25 0.99 4.28
CA SER A 46 -14.12 1.60 5.01
C SER A 46 -12.82 0.81 4.81
N THR A 47 -12.90 -0.52 4.77
CA THR A 47 -11.76 -1.39 4.48
C THR A 47 -11.29 -1.17 3.04
N ILE A 48 -12.17 -1.16 2.05
CA ILE A 48 -11.83 -0.91 0.64
C ILE A 48 -11.22 0.47 0.48
N GLU A 49 -11.77 1.52 1.09
CA GLU A 49 -11.22 2.88 1.06
C GLU A 49 -9.83 2.94 1.72
N LYS A 50 -9.65 2.30 2.88
CA LYS A 50 -8.35 2.18 3.55
C LYS A 50 -7.31 1.44 2.68
N HIS A 51 -7.76 0.48 1.87
CA HIS A 51 -6.91 -0.29 0.95
C HIS A 51 -6.87 0.28 -0.47
N SER A 52 -7.61 1.36 -0.74
CA SER A 52 -7.64 2.01 -2.04
C SER A 52 -6.28 2.66 -2.27
N ARG A 53 -5.59 2.23 -3.33
CA ARG A 53 -4.27 2.76 -3.63
C ARG A 53 -4.42 4.11 -4.31
N LYS A 54 -3.88 5.16 -3.69
CA LYS A 54 -3.75 6.47 -4.33
C LYS A 54 -2.69 6.40 -5.41
N ILE A 55 -3.05 6.80 -6.62
CA ILE A 55 -2.13 6.86 -7.76
C ILE A 55 -1.81 8.34 -8.00
N PHE A 56 -0.53 8.68 -8.04
CA PHE A 56 -0.04 9.99 -8.44
C PHE A 56 0.60 9.89 -9.82
N ASP A 57 0.28 10.81 -10.71
CA ASP A 57 0.86 10.91 -12.05
C ASP A 57 1.61 12.22 -12.31
N THR A 58 1.48 13.20 -11.43
CA THR A 58 2.25 14.46 -11.43
C THR A 58 3.30 14.48 -10.34
N VAL A 59 4.39 15.22 -10.56
CA VAL A 59 5.44 15.42 -9.55
C VAL A 59 4.91 16.28 -8.40
N ASP A 60 4.11 17.29 -8.71
CA ASP A 60 3.59 18.25 -7.73
C ASP A 60 2.62 17.62 -6.74
N ASP A 61 1.69 16.77 -7.19
CA ASP A 61 0.73 16.14 -6.27
C ASP A 61 1.40 15.07 -5.41
N LEU A 62 2.37 14.34 -5.97
CA LEU A 62 3.22 13.46 -5.19
C LEU A 62 4.01 14.26 -4.13
N ARG A 63 4.61 15.40 -4.50
CA ARG A 63 5.36 16.25 -3.58
C ARG A 63 4.48 16.73 -2.45
N LYS A 64 3.31 17.30 -2.78
CA LYS A 64 2.31 17.76 -1.81
C LYS A 64 1.91 16.62 -0.88
N PHE A 65 1.65 15.42 -1.41
CA PHE A 65 1.31 14.27 -0.59
C PHE A 65 2.42 13.91 0.40
N ILE A 66 3.67 13.80 -0.05
CA ILE A 66 4.79 13.42 0.81
C ILE A 66 5.01 14.45 1.91
N MET A 67 4.85 15.74 1.62
CA MET A 67 5.00 16.80 2.63
C MET A 67 3.96 16.74 3.77
N HIS A 68 2.82 16.08 3.53
CA HIS A 68 1.71 15.96 4.50
C HIS A 68 1.51 14.53 5.01
N SER A 69 2.48 13.63 4.79
CA SER A 69 2.40 12.23 5.23
C SER A 69 3.73 11.75 5.80
N ASP A 70 3.68 10.75 6.69
CA ASP A 70 4.91 10.07 7.13
C ASP A 70 5.43 9.18 5.99
N GLY A 71 6.54 9.60 5.40
CA GLY A 71 7.21 8.90 4.31
C GLY A 71 7.85 7.56 4.70
N ASN A 72 7.89 7.22 5.98
CA ASN A 72 8.39 5.93 6.49
C ASN A 72 7.28 4.99 6.99
N ASP A 73 6.04 5.47 7.09
CA ASP A 73 4.90 4.64 7.47
C ASP A 73 4.63 3.60 6.38
N LYS A 74 4.63 2.32 6.79
CA LYS A 74 4.47 1.17 5.88
C LYS A 74 3.06 1.06 5.32
N GLU A 75 2.01 1.37 6.10
CA GLU A 75 0.62 1.37 5.61
C GLU A 75 0.44 2.50 4.59
N VAL A 76 1.01 3.67 4.87
CA VAL A 76 0.95 4.83 3.97
C VAL A 76 1.77 4.60 2.69
N CYS A 77 2.90 3.90 2.76
CA CYS A 77 3.65 3.51 1.56
C CYS A 77 2.93 2.43 0.75
N ALA A 78 2.34 1.44 1.41
CA ALA A 78 1.61 0.36 0.74
C ALA A 78 0.37 0.87 -0.02
N SER A 79 -0.26 1.95 0.46
CA SER A 79 -1.43 2.59 -0.13
C SER A 79 -1.10 3.60 -1.24
N VAL A 80 0.18 3.82 -1.60
CA VAL A 80 0.55 4.76 -2.66
C VAL A 80 1.20 4.07 -3.84
N ARG A 81 0.86 4.54 -5.03
CA ARG A 81 1.51 4.21 -6.28
C ARG A 81 1.79 5.50 -7.07
N THR A 82 2.83 5.46 -7.89
CA THR A 82 3.18 6.58 -8.76
C THR A 82 3.31 6.09 -10.19
N LYS A 83 2.54 6.67 -11.11
CA LYS A 83 2.57 6.36 -12.55
C LYS A 83 3.42 7.40 -13.25
N THR A 84 4.53 6.98 -13.85
CA THR A 84 5.53 7.92 -14.35
C THR A 84 6.35 7.32 -15.49
N ARG A 85 7.02 8.13 -16.30
CA ARG A 85 7.82 7.68 -17.44
C ARG A 85 9.30 7.71 -17.09
N LEU A 86 9.99 6.59 -17.28
CA LEU A 86 11.44 6.52 -17.04
C LEU A 86 12.16 7.35 -18.09
N LEU A 87 12.98 8.31 -17.65
CA LEU A 87 13.78 9.13 -18.56
C LEU A 87 15.20 8.56 -18.70
N TRP A 88 15.92 8.32 -17.61
CA TRP A 88 17.23 7.65 -17.67
C TRP A 88 17.60 7.03 -16.33
N MET A 89 18.73 6.32 -16.32
CA MET A 89 19.32 5.70 -15.14
C MET A 89 20.77 6.12 -15.00
N ALA A 90 21.27 6.17 -13.77
CA ALA A 90 22.66 6.44 -13.45
C ALA A 90 23.09 5.61 -12.24
N SER A 91 24.32 5.11 -12.26
CA SER A 91 24.92 4.48 -11.09
C SER A 91 25.42 5.56 -10.12
N ASP A 92 25.22 5.33 -8.83
CA ASP A 92 25.60 6.24 -7.75
C ASP A 92 26.23 5.43 -6.61
N THR A 93 27.20 6.01 -5.91
CA THR A 93 27.84 5.38 -4.76
C THR A 93 27.90 6.37 -3.60
N VAL A 94 27.17 6.07 -2.54
CA VAL A 94 27.07 6.94 -1.36
C VAL A 94 27.51 6.15 -0.14
N ARG A 95 28.57 6.61 0.53
CA ARG A 95 29.14 5.98 1.74
C ARG A 95 29.44 4.49 1.56
N GLY A 96 29.99 4.11 0.40
CA GLY A 96 30.32 2.72 0.06
C GLY A 96 29.11 1.83 -0.30
N LEU A 97 27.90 2.38 -0.33
CA LEU A 97 26.72 1.69 -0.82
C LEU A 97 26.45 2.06 -2.28
N HIS A 98 26.30 1.04 -3.12
CA HIS A 98 25.93 1.21 -4.52
C HIS A 98 24.42 1.34 -4.68
N PHE A 99 24.01 2.41 -5.35
CA PHE A 99 22.64 2.67 -5.73
C PHE A 99 22.54 2.79 -7.25
N LEU A 100 21.47 2.27 -7.81
CA LEU A 100 21.02 2.65 -9.13
C LEU A 100 19.96 3.76 -8.95
N ARG A 101 20.23 4.93 -9.50
CA ARG A 101 19.30 6.06 -9.55
C ARG A 101 18.52 5.99 -10.86
N LEU A 102 17.20 6.04 -10.75
CA LEU A 102 16.29 6.16 -11.89
C LEU A 102 15.62 7.52 -11.81
N TYR A 103 15.62 8.24 -12.91
CA TYR A 103 15.02 9.57 -13.02
C TYR A 103 13.78 9.48 -13.88
N PHE A 104 12.65 9.85 -13.30
CA PHE A 104 11.36 9.79 -13.97
C PHE A 104 10.76 11.18 -14.15
N GLY A 105 10.09 11.36 -15.28
CA GLY A 105 9.25 12.52 -15.58
C GLY A 105 7.79 12.13 -15.61
N GLU A 106 6.90 13.11 -15.75
CA GLU A 106 5.47 12.85 -15.85
C GLU A 106 5.16 12.03 -17.11
N TYR A 107 4.30 11.02 -16.99
CA TYR A 107 4.05 10.14 -18.12
C TYR A 107 3.25 10.82 -19.24
N GLN A 108 2.47 11.83 -18.89
CA GLN A 108 1.65 12.61 -19.81
C GLN A 108 2.42 13.77 -20.47
N ALA A 109 3.68 13.99 -20.10
CA ALA A 109 4.45 15.11 -20.65
C ALA A 109 4.52 14.98 -22.20
N PRO A 110 4.08 16.03 -22.93
CA PRO A 110 3.83 15.97 -24.37
C PRO A 110 5.12 15.92 -25.20
N GLU A 111 6.24 16.33 -24.61
CA GLU A 111 7.53 16.35 -25.28
C GLU A 111 8.00 14.93 -25.60
N PRO A 112 8.74 14.74 -26.71
CA PRO A 112 9.43 13.49 -26.99
C PRO A 112 10.42 13.12 -25.88
N LEU A 113 10.65 11.81 -25.70
CA LEU A 113 11.57 11.28 -24.69
C LEU A 113 12.99 11.88 -24.82
N GLN A 114 13.52 11.93 -26.05
CA GLN A 114 14.87 12.43 -26.31
C GLN A 114 15.02 13.90 -25.91
N GLN A 115 14.01 14.74 -26.19
CA GLN A 115 14.02 16.15 -25.83
C GLN A 115 14.04 16.32 -24.30
N GLN A 116 13.19 15.59 -23.57
CA GLN A 116 13.21 15.61 -22.11
C GLN A 116 14.55 15.14 -21.54
N GLN A 117 15.11 14.05 -22.06
CA GLN A 117 16.41 13.54 -21.62
C GLN A 117 17.50 14.59 -21.82
N GLN A 118 17.55 15.26 -22.96
CA GLN A 118 18.55 16.29 -23.25
C GLN A 118 18.43 17.47 -22.28
N VAL A 119 17.23 18.05 -22.15
CA VAL A 119 16.99 19.22 -21.29
C VAL A 119 17.29 18.89 -19.83
N PHE A 120 16.77 17.77 -19.30
CA PHE A 120 16.98 17.44 -17.90
C PHE A 120 18.41 17.01 -17.59
N LYS A 121 19.10 16.31 -18.49
CA LYS A 121 20.52 15.97 -18.28
C LYS A 121 21.40 17.21 -18.29
N GLN A 122 21.13 18.18 -19.17
CA GLN A 122 21.83 19.47 -19.14
C GLN A 122 21.56 20.20 -17.82
N ALA A 123 20.29 20.33 -17.42
CA ALA A 123 19.93 20.97 -16.17
C ALA A 123 20.53 20.26 -14.94
N GLN A 124 20.69 18.93 -14.96
CA GLN A 124 21.40 18.18 -13.91
C GLN A 124 22.88 18.53 -13.80
N GLN A 125 23.54 18.83 -14.92
CA GLN A 125 24.93 19.27 -14.93
C GLN A 125 25.09 20.68 -14.38
N ASP A 126 24.10 21.55 -14.64
CA ASP A 126 24.12 22.94 -14.19
C ASP A 126 23.76 23.07 -12.71
N ASP A 127 22.58 22.56 -12.31
CA ASP A 127 22.14 22.48 -10.92
C ASP A 127 21.21 21.26 -10.71
N PRO A 128 21.71 20.18 -10.09
CA PRO A 128 20.92 18.97 -9.88
C PRO A 128 19.74 19.19 -8.92
N PHE A 129 19.78 20.16 -8.00
CA PHE A 129 18.66 20.42 -7.10
C PHE A 129 17.52 21.15 -7.80
N VAL A 130 17.83 22.04 -8.74
CA VAL A 130 16.79 22.67 -9.57
C VAL A 130 16.17 21.64 -10.49
N ALA A 131 16.98 20.85 -11.19
CA ALA A 131 16.48 19.83 -12.11
C ALA A 131 15.63 18.76 -11.38
N ASN A 132 16.07 18.29 -10.21
CA ASN A 132 15.37 17.26 -9.45
C ASN A 132 14.04 17.73 -8.81
N GLN A 133 13.73 19.02 -8.81
CA GLN A 133 12.40 19.49 -8.39
C GLN A 133 11.32 19.06 -9.38
N PHE A 134 11.65 18.90 -10.66
CA PHE A 134 10.73 18.53 -11.74
C PHE A 134 10.75 17.02 -12.06
N LEU A 135 11.52 16.24 -11.29
CA LEU A 135 11.71 14.82 -11.50
C LEU A 135 11.32 14.03 -10.26
N ILE A 136 11.02 12.76 -10.46
CA ILE A 136 10.92 11.78 -9.39
C ILE A 136 12.21 10.96 -9.43
N SER A 137 13.04 11.10 -8.39
CA SER A 137 14.26 10.32 -8.23
C SER A 137 13.96 9.04 -7.45
N VAL A 138 14.21 7.88 -8.05
CA VAL A 138 14.06 6.58 -7.39
C VAL A 138 15.43 5.96 -7.14
N SER A 139 15.68 5.50 -5.92
CA SER A 139 16.88 4.76 -5.55
C SER A 139 16.58 3.27 -5.44
N LEU A 140 17.37 2.44 -6.13
CA LEU A 140 17.41 1.00 -5.92
C LEU A 140 18.76 0.63 -5.30
N LEU A 141 18.74 -0.01 -4.14
CA LEU A 141 19.96 -0.44 -3.45
C LEU A 141 20.51 -1.74 -4.06
N LYS A 142 21.80 -1.76 -4.41
CA LYS A 142 22.53 -2.94 -4.92
C LYS A 142 21.89 -3.61 -6.14
N VAL A 143 21.33 -2.83 -7.06
CA VAL A 143 20.81 -3.31 -8.35
C VAL A 143 21.80 -2.94 -9.45
N ASN A 144 22.11 -3.88 -10.33
CA ASN A 144 22.95 -3.64 -11.51
C ASN A 144 22.13 -2.94 -12.60
N ILE A 145 22.70 -1.96 -13.29
CA ILE A 145 22.07 -1.25 -14.41
C ILE A 145 21.69 -2.18 -15.58
N ASP A 146 22.38 -3.32 -15.71
CA ASP A 146 22.13 -4.32 -16.75
C ASP A 146 21.13 -5.40 -16.32
N ASP A 147 20.48 -5.26 -15.15
CA ASP A 147 19.47 -6.22 -14.71
C ASP A 147 18.29 -6.25 -15.70
N PRO A 148 17.97 -7.42 -16.30
CA PRO A 148 16.97 -7.54 -17.35
C PRO A 148 15.54 -7.22 -16.88
N LYS A 149 15.29 -7.16 -15.57
CA LYS A 149 13.98 -6.78 -15.00
C LYS A 149 13.81 -5.26 -14.88
N LEU A 150 14.85 -4.48 -15.15
CA LEU A 150 14.73 -3.03 -15.14
C LEU A 150 13.84 -2.53 -16.28
N PRO A 151 13.01 -1.51 -16.03
CA PRO A 151 12.34 -0.78 -17.10
C PRO A 151 13.37 -0.08 -17.99
N ARG A 152 13.03 0.11 -19.27
CA ARG A 152 13.86 0.85 -20.23
C ARG A 152 13.46 2.32 -20.26
N PRO A 153 14.38 3.24 -20.60
CA PRO A 153 14.00 4.62 -20.90
C PRO A 153 12.83 4.70 -21.87
N GLY A 154 11.82 5.50 -21.55
CA GLY A 154 10.55 5.62 -22.27
C GLY A 154 9.43 4.74 -21.70
N ASP A 155 9.74 3.67 -20.97
CA ASP A 155 8.72 2.85 -20.35
C ASP A 155 7.93 3.65 -19.29
N VAL A 156 6.62 3.43 -19.28
CA VAL A 156 5.77 3.93 -18.21
C VAL A 156 5.67 2.87 -17.12
N VAL A 157 5.93 3.32 -15.89
CA VAL A 157 6.15 2.47 -14.73
C VAL A 157 5.22 2.90 -13.62
N MET A 158 4.56 1.92 -13.00
CA MET A 158 3.93 2.06 -11.69
C MET A 158 4.97 1.77 -10.62
N ILE A 159 5.24 2.73 -9.74
CA ILE A 159 6.18 2.60 -8.64
C ILE A 159 5.42 2.29 -7.35
N THR A 160 5.88 1.27 -6.64
CA THR A 160 5.50 0.96 -5.26
C THR A 160 6.66 1.36 -4.34
N PRO A 161 6.56 2.47 -3.60
CA PRO A 161 7.61 2.92 -2.70
C PRO A 161 7.65 2.05 -1.44
N TYR A 162 8.83 1.91 -0.82
CA TYR A 162 8.94 1.49 0.58
C TYR A 162 9.36 2.64 1.50
N LYS A 163 9.91 3.72 0.94
CA LYS A 163 10.19 4.98 1.62
C LYS A 163 10.05 6.14 0.64
N ARG A 164 9.60 7.29 1.13
CA ARG A 164 9.50 8.54 0.37
C ARG A 164 9.99 9.71 1.18
N ASN A 165 10.54 10.70 0.51
CA ASN A 165 10.96 11.94 1.14
C ASN A 165 10.87 13.10 0.15
N VAL A 166 10.73 14.30 0.68
CA VAL A 166 11.00 15.54 -0.05
C VAL A 166 12.23 16.17 0.55
N TYR A 167 13.29 16.30 -0.24
CA TYR A 167 14.52 16.97 0.16
C TYR A 167 14.79 18.13 -0.79
N ARG A 168 14.86 19.37 -0.27
CA ARG A 168 15.00 20.59 -1.09
C ARG A 168 13.99 20.61 -2.26
N ASN A 169 12.72 20.37 -1.96
CA ASN A 169 11.62 20.26 -2.93
C ASN A 169 11.74 19.12 -3.97
N CYS A 170 12.75 18.25 -3.88
CA CYS A 170 12.92 17.12 -4.78
C CYS A 170 12.17 15.89 -4.26
N CYS A 171 11.38 15.25 -5.11
CA CYS A 171 10.72 13.98 -4.79
C CYS A 171 11.73 12.84 -4.84
N GLN A 172 11.99 12.21 -3.69
CA GLN A 172 12.88 11.08 -3.55
C GLN A 172 12.10 9.85 -3.08
N ILE A 173 12.24 8.75 -3.80
CA ILE A 173 11.62 7.48 -3.49
C ILE A 173 12.70 6.42 -3.34
N ASP A 174 12.61 5.59 -2.31
CA ASP A 174 13.33 4.33 -2.30
C ASP A 174 12.36 3.19 -2.59
N ALA A 175 12.75 2.33 -3.53
CA ALA A 175 11.96 1.21 -3.99
C ALA A 175 12.83 -0.06 -4.10
N LYS A 176 12.16 -1.21 -4.12
CA LYS A 176 12.79 -2.46 -4.55
C LYS A 176 12.51 -2.65 -6.03
N LEU A 177 13.36 -3.40 -6.73
CA LEU A 177 13.18 -3.66 -8.16
C LEU A 177 11.79 -4.25 -8.48
N TYR A 178 11.31 -5.19 -7.67
CA TYR A 178 9.95 -5.77 -7.81
C TYR A 178 8.82 -4.76 -7.56
N GLY A 179 9.12 -3.60 -6.96
CA GLY A 179 8.19 -2.50 -6.77
C GLY A 179 8.02 -1.64 -8.02
N LEU A 180 8.79 -1.90 -9.09
CA LEU A 180 8.65 -1.26 -10.38
C LEU A 180 7.85 -2.17 -11.30
N THR A 181 6.69 -1.74 -11.76
CA THR A 181 5.83 -2.50 -12.67
C THR A 181 5.62 -1.71 -13.95
N LYS A 182 6.11 -2.22 -15.08
CA LYS A 182 5.83 -1.63 -16.39
C LYS A 182 4.33 -1.70 -16.69
N ILE A 183 3.77 -0.62 -17.21
CA ILE A 183 2.37 -0.53 -17.62
C ILE A 183 2.32 -0.39 -19.14
N ASN A 184 1.47 -1.18 -19.79
CA ASN A 184 1.15 -0.97 -21.20
C ASN A 184 0.14 0.17 -21.29
N ILE A 185 0.48 1.21 -22.04
CA ILE A 185 -0.47 2.26 -22.39
C ILE A 185 -1.10 1.82 -23.70
N SER A 186 -2.35 1.35 -23.63
CA SER A 186 -3.22 1.09 -24.78
C SER A 186 -3.79 2.39 -25.32
#